data_AF-A0A4P9CAB0-F1
#
_entry.id   AF-A0A4P9CAB0-F1
#
_cell.length_a   1.000
_cell.length_b   1.000
_cell.length_c   1.000
_cell.angle_alpha   90.00
_cell.angle_beta   90.00
_cell.angle_gamma   90.00
#
_symmetry.space_group_name_H-M   'P 1'
#
loop_
_entity.id
_entity.type
_entity.pdbx_description
1 polymer ?
#
loop_
_entity_poly.entity_id
_entity_poly.type
_entity_poly.pdbx_seq_one_letter_code
_entity_poly.pdbx_strand_id
1 'polypeptide(L)'
;MLKECLDVFKKIYEEKGESLILDTYVPAEGAYVLVDRNGAIKEIKELPKQKEPPEDFESFIEKDYLSKLISTDKAMDKKKKIHSNNYYSFWVKKDNLKPGTNGDSPLSKKIIKEYYDRLKEPEKKYDKKGRKLYDMVENAIGKPERDKIEKYQSWIEEHIFTIVSDNQLKDDKNYLKIYFEEDINSYRKENQRYIVPNAYNKTKYNVEIGDQIFGLSNDNMGLNDKKPYLDNKTRKNTLPYLISSEELALQNKFFDYLYNQVCLGKNNIYLSEKDGILATANDETPGSSFRGYYLRIRKGKELEIHDFDIITGYEPDIKPIELKQYLPVPEKSTTGLVYEKIKHLEAVKNLINAVFFKKFLTTNFFTDAKDIRLNDTKVKEELLRCRAGYFNWFFKGESVAVRSFFAESSMVLIKNSILNRHIPKAIDQFNVRESILNYFEGGERMEQTYEQIFERLSEMINSDTRSTIEDDAMYYYAAGQIAQFLLSLNQSSKPTPALVNPVINARTAQQLQVVLERLYKKYNYAIKYPQRISRLYAMFLLHIPENKKTDSQMLIAGYLDRSLVYEKKNKNEGEAENE
;
A
#
# COMPACT_ATOMS: atom_id res chain seq x y z
N MET A 1 -21.02 2.19 -0.24
CA MET A 1 -19.65 2.58 -0.63
C MET A 1 -19.62 3.94 -1.31
N LEU A 2 -19.64 4.05 -2.66
CA LEU A 2 -19.40 5.33 -3.34
C LEU A 2 -20.37 6.43 -2.90
N LYS A 3 -21.66 6.12 -2.78
CA LYS A 3 -22.66 7.10 -2.32
C LYS A 3 -22.31 7.69 -0.95
N GLU A 4 -21.97 6.84 0.01
CA GLU A 4 -21.60 7.26 1.37
C GLU A 4 -20.34 8.13 1.36
N CYS A 5 -19.33 7.75 0.58
CA CYS A 5 -18.13 8.58 0.39
C CYS A 5 -18.44 9.93 -0.25
N LEU A 6 -19.36 9.95 -1.23
CA LEU A 6 -19.79 11.16 -1.91
C LEU A 6 -20.56 12.10 -0.99
N ASP A 7 -21.39 11.57 -0.09
CA ASP A 7 -22.13 12.39 0.87
C ASP A 7 -21.17 13.14 1.83
N VAL A 8 -20.11 12.46 2.28
CA VAL A 8 -19.02 13.11 3.05
C VAL A 8 -18.26 14.13 2.19
N PHE A 9 -17.86 13.74 0.98
CA PHE A 9 -17.13 14.62 0.07
C PHE A 9 -17.94 15.87 -0.28
N LYS A 10 -19.25 15.75 -0.48
CA LYS A 10 -20.16 16.87 -0.78
C LYS A 10 -20.08 17.95 0.28
N LYS A 11 -20.19 17.57 1.56
CA LYS A 11 -20.14 18.52 2.68
C LYS A 11 -18.81 19.27 2.72
N ILE A 12 -17.70 18.55 2.57
CA ILE A 12 -16.36 19.15 2.55
C ILE A 12 -16.17 20.05 1.32
N TYR A 13 -16.73 19.64 0.18
CA TYR A 13 -16.68 20.38 -1.07
C TYR A 13 -17.52 21.67 -1.02
N GLU A 14 -18.66 21.67 -0.33
CA GLU A 14 -19.50 22.86 -0.12
C GLU A 14 -18.74 23.96 0.66
N GLU A 15 -17.83 23.58 1.56
CA GLU A 15 -16.99 24.52 2.32
C GLU A 15 -15.78 25.00 1.53
N LYS A 16 -15.06 24.08 0.86
CA LYS A 16 -13.76 24.38 0.22
C LYS A 16 -13.87 24.77 -1.26
N GLY A 17 -14.95 24.38 -1.92
CA GLY A 17 -15.12 24.54 -3.37
C GLY A 17 -14.01 23.88 -4.18
N GLU A 18 -13.64 24.51 -5.30
CA GLU A 18 -12.67 23.95 -6.25
C GLU A 18 -11.25 23.81 -5.69
N SER A 19 -10.88 24.56 -4.64
CA SER A 19 -9.56 24.46 -3.99
C SER A 19 -9.27 23.01 -3.53
N LEU A 20 -10.30 22.28 -3.10
CA LEU A 20 -10.18 20.89 -2.68
C LEU A 20 -9.52 20.01 -3.75
N ILE A 21 -9.74 20.32 -5.03
CA ILE A 21 -9.17 19.60 -6.18
C ILE A 21 -7.93 20.32 -6.69
N LEU A 22 -8.02 21.63 -6.91
CA LEU A 22 -6.98 22.43 -7.59
C LEU A 22 -5.67 22.48 -6.79
N ASP A 23 -5.73 22.51 -5.46
CA ASP A 23 -4.54 22.56 -4.59
C ASP A 23 -3.65 21.31 -4.72
N THR A 24 -4.19 20.23 -5.28
CA THR A 24 -3.48 18.95 -5.48
C THR A 24 -3.32 18.59 -6.96
N TYR A 25 -3.75 19.48 -7.86
CA TYR A 25 -3.71 19.24 -9.29
C TYR A 25 -2.29 19.40 -9.83
N VAL A 26 -1.85 18.40 -10.59
CA VAL A 26 -0.53 18.40 -11.25
C VAL A 26 -0.74 18.39 -12.76
N PRO A 27 -0.52 19.52 -13.47
CA PRO A 27 -0.62 19.57 -14.92
C PRO A 27 0.40 18.65 -15.61
N ALA A 28 0.08 18.20 -16.81
CA ALA A 28 1.00 17.39 -17.62
C ALA A 28 2.23 18.19 -18.08
N GLU A 29 3.37 17.52 -18.25
CA GLU A 29 4.59 18.14 -18.79
C GLU A 29 4.38 18.74 -20.19
N GLY A 30 5.04 19.86 -20.46
CA GLY A 30 4.98 20.54 -21.76
C GLY A 30 5.08 22.07 -21.67
N ALA A 31 4.88 22.71 -22.81
CA ALA A 31 4.88 24.17 -22.96
C ALA A 31 3.46 24.72 -22.76
N TYR A 32 3.35 25.75 -21.94
CA TYR A 32 2.12 26.46 -21.62
C TYR A 32 2.26 27.90 -22.08
N VAL A 33 1.31 28.37 -22.87
CA VAL A 33 1.30 29.72 -23.45
C VAL A 33 0.00 30.41 -23.07
N LEU A 34 0.08 31.58 -22.47
CA LEU A 34 -1.06 32.46 -22.22
C LEU A 34 -1.03 33.63 -23.20
N VAL A 35 -2.11 33.80 -23.93
CA VAL A 35 -2.32 34.87 -24.92
C VAL A 35 -3.29 35.88 -24.33
N ASP A 36 -2.94 37.16 -24.34
CA ASP A 36 -3.80 38.22 -23.84
C ASP A 36 -5.00 38.49 -24.78
N ARG A 37 -5.89 39.40 -24.36
CA ARG A 37 -7.06 39.79 -25.15
C ARG A 37 -6.72 40.49 -26.47
N ASN A 38 -5.51 41.00 -26.64
CA ASN A 38 -5.05 41.66 -27.88
C ASN A 38 -4.38 40.66 -28.84
N GLY A 39 -4.16 39.41 -28.41
CA GLY A 39 -3.47 38.40 -29.20
C GLY A 39 -1.96 38.38 -28.98
N ALA A 40 -1.42 39.15 -28.04
CA ALA A 40 -0.01 39.09 -27.67
C ALA A 40 0.23 37.94 -26.68
N ILE A 41 1.38 37.29 -26.77
CA ILE A 41 1.77 36.28 -25.78
C ILE A 41 2.15 37.01 -24.48
N LYS A 42 1.38 36.76 -23.43
CA LYS A 42 1.56 37.35 -22.10
C LYS A 42 2.54 36.56 -21.25
N GLU A 43 2.49 35.23 -21.35
CA GLU A 43 3.24 34.33 -20.48
C GLU A 43 3.56 33.01 -21.19
N ILE A 44 4.78 32.50 -21.01
CA ILE A 44 5.21 31.19 -21.46
C ILE A 44 5.87 30.45 -20.30
N LYS A 45 5.48 29.21 -20.07
CA LYS A 45 6.14 28.32 -19.10
C LYS A 45 6.38 26.93 -19.68
N GLU A 46 7.57 26.40 -19.45
CA GLU A 46 7.93 25.01 -19.76
C GLU A 46 7.89 24.19 -18.48
N LEU A 47 6.88 23.32 -18.35
CA LEU A 47 6.67 22.50 -17.18
C LEU A 47 7.33 21.13 -17.38
N PRO A 48 8.38 20.77 -16.62
CA PRO A 48 8.93 19.42 -16.64
C PRO A 48 7.98 18.43 -15.97
N LYS A 49 8.23 17.14 -16.17
CA LYS A 49 7.56 16.10 -15.38
C LYS A 49 7.87 16.27 -13.90
N GLN A 50 6.83 16.39 -13.10
CA GLN A 50 6.93 16.50 -11.65
C GLN A 50 5.81 15.72 -10.97
N LYS A 51 5.96 15.53 -9.66
CA LYS A 51 5.00 14.78 -8.83
C LYS A 51 4.10 15.68 -8.00
N GLU A 52 4.50 16.94 -7.80
CA GLU A 52 3.80 17.89 -6.94
C GLU A 52 3.25 19.04 -7.79
N PRO A 53 2.22 19.77 -7.31
CA PRO A 53 1.72 20.96 -7.97
C PRO A 53 2.85 21.97 -8.21
N PRO A 54 2.95 22.59 -9.39
CA PRO A 54 4.00 23.57 -9.66
C PRO A 54 3.79 24.85 -8.85
N GLU A 55 4.86 25.35 -8.24
CA GLU A 55 4.93 26.71 -7.74
C GLU A 55 4.88 27.71 -8.90
N ASP A 56 4.30 28.88 -8.66
CA ASP A 56 4.13 29.96 -9.65
C ASP A 56 3.49 29.44 -10.94
N PHE A 57 2.32 28.82 -10.89
CA PHE A 57 1.61 28.31 -12.09
C PHE A 57 0.12 28.64 -12.10
N GLU A 58 -0.31 29.52 -11.20
CA GLU A 58 -1.70 29.85 -10.87
C GLU A 58 -2.47 30.36 -12.10
N SER A 59 -1.79 31.04 -13.02
CA SER A 59 -2.37 31.54 -14.28
C SER A 59 -2.90 30.41 -15.17
N PHE A 60 -2.39 29.18 -15.01
CA PHE A 60 -2.73 28.02 -15.83
C PHE A 60 -3.52 26.94 -15.10
N ILE A 61 -3.36 26.74 -13.78
CA ILE A 61 -3.92 25.57 -13.05
C ILE A 61 -5.41 25.36 -13.31
N GLU A 62 -6.24 26.37 -13.02
CA GLU A 62 -7.69 26.21 -13.17
C GLU A 62 -8.11 26.13 -14.64
N LYS A 63 -7.45 26.88 -15.53
CA LYS A 63 -7.69 26.79 -16.98
C LYS A 63 -7.36 25.40 -17.51
N ASP A 64 -6.26 24.80 -17.05
CA ASP A 64 -5.83 23.48 -17.46
C ASP A 64 -6.82 22.41 -17.01
N TYR A 65 -7.24 22.46 -15.74
CA TYR A 65 -8.26 21.57 -15.18
C TYR A 65 -9.59 21.67 -15.96
N LEU A 66 -10.04 22.88 -16.28
CA LEU A 66 -11.30 23.12 -16.99
C LEU A 66 -11.23 22.77 -18.49
N SER A 67 -10.03 22.69 -19.07
CA SER A 67 -9.84 22.42 -20.49
C SER A 67 -9.61 20.95 -20.85
N LYS A 68 -9.46 20.07 -19.86
CA LYS A 68 -9.18 18.64 -20.08
C LYS A 68 -10.34 17.88 -20.73
N LEU A 69 -10.01 16.88 -21.54
CA LEU A 69 -10.97 15.90 -22.03
C LEU A 69 -11.25 14.84 -20.96
N ILE A 70 -12.48 14.33 -20.92
CA ILE A 70 -12.81 13.12 -20.12
C ILE A 70 -12.06 11.92 -20.68
N SER A 71 -12.07 11.78 -22.00
CA SER A 71 -11.28 10.79 -22.72
C SER A 71 -11.08 11.22 -24.18
N THR A 72 -10.08 10.66 -24.85
CA THR A 72 -9.83 10.94 -26.27
C THR A 72 -10.95 10.42 -27.18
N ASP A 73 -11.75 9.45 -26.73
CA ASP A 73 -12.96 9.01 -27.45
C ASP A 73 -14.09 10.04 -27.40
N LYS A 74 -14.07 10.91 -26.40
CA LYS A 74 -15.02 12.02 -26.22
C LYS A 74 -14.48 13.35 -26.74
N ALA A 75 -13.38 13.35 -27.50
CA ALA A 75 -12.77 14.57 -28.06
C ALA A 75 -13.75 15.36 -28.95
N MET A 76 -13.59 16.69 -28.96
CA MET A 76 -14.30 17.55 -29.91
C MET A 76 -13.73 17.39 -31.32
N ASP A 77 -12.42 17.14 -31.46
CA ASP A 77 -11.78 16.76 -32.72
C ASP A 77 -11.97 15.26 -33.03
N LYS A 78 -12.43 14.95 -34.26
CA LYS A 78 -12.67 13.55 -34.72
C LYS A 78 -11.35 12.83 -35.00
N LYS A 79 -10.30 13.57 -35.37
CA LYS A 79 -8.98 13.03 -35.68
C LYS A 79 -8.11 12.86 -34.43
N LYS A 80 -8.59 13.32 -33.27
CA LYS A 80 -7.93 13.18 -31.95
C LYS A 80 -6.50 13.72 -31.96
N LYS A 81 -6.30 14.88 -32.59
CA LYS A 81 -5.05 15.63 -32.62
C LYS A 81 -5.10 16.81 -31.66
N ILE A 82 -6.28 17.42 -31.51
CA ILE A 82 -6.56 18.50 -30.55
C ILE A 82 -7.18 17.88 -29.30
N HIS A 83 -6.58 18.15 -28.14
CA HIS A 83 -6.89 17.51 -26.86
C HIS A 83 -7.48 18.45 -25.80
N SER A 84 -7.89 19.66 -26.20
CA SER A 84 -8.67 20.56 -25.36
C SER A 84 -10.16 20.40 -25.63
N ASN A 85 -10.99 20.86 -24.68
CA ASN A 85 -12.44 20.68 -24.72
C ASN A 85 -13.24 21.94 -25.10
N ASN A 86 -12.60 23.12 -25.16
CA ASN A 86 -13.23 24.42 -25.36
C ASN A 86 -12.41 25.33 -26.30
N TYR A 87 -12.99 26.47 -26.71
CA TYR A 87 -12.34 27.43 -27.63
C TYR A 87 -11.39 28.42 -26.94
N TYR A 88 -11.39 28.50 -25.61
CA TYR A 88 -10.43 29.30 -24.85
C TYR A 88 -9.08 28.57 -24.66
N SER A 89 -8.95 27.34 -25.16
CA SER A 89 -7.74 26.55 -25.02
C SER A 89 -7.48 25.67 -26.24
N PHE A 90 -6.20 25.49 -26.55
CA PHE A 90 -5.77 24.65 -27.66
C PHE A 90 -4.62 23.75 -27.23
N TRP A 91 -4.87 22.46 -27.12
CA TRP A 91 -3.87 21.48 -26.69
C TRP A 91 -3.49 20.55 -27.83
N VAL A 92 -2.19 20.43 -28.10
CA VAL A 92 -1.67 19.55 -29.14
C VAL A 92 -0.30 19.02 -28.72
N LYS A 93 0.07 17.81 -29.14
CA LYS A 93 1.47 17.35 -29.00
C LYS A 93 2.33 18.04 -30.04
N LYS A 94 3.51 18.56 -29.66
CA LYS A 94 4.43 19.25 -30.58
C LYS A 94 4.81 18.39 -31.81
N ASP A 95 4.90 17.07 -31.64
CA ASP A 95 5.09 16.11 -32.73
C ASP A 95 4.01 16.17 -33.83
N ASN A 96 2.77 16.58 -33.51
CA ASN A 96 1.70 16.71 -34.50
C ASN A 96 1.84 17.98 -35.35
N LEU A 97 2.70 18.94 -34.97
CA LEU A 97 2.95 20.17 -35.72
C LEU A 97 3.95 19.94 -36.86
N LYS A 98 4.82 18.95 -36.71
CA LYS A 98 5.89 18.64 -37.67
C LYS A 98 5.37 17.82 -38.86
N PRO A 99 5.96 18.00 -40.06
CA PRO A 99 5.69 17.14 -41.21
C PRO A 99 5.92 15.66 -40.88
N GLY A 100 4.98 14.80 -41.22
CA GLY A 100 5.13 13.34 -41.10
C GLY A 100 6.01 12.76 -42.22
N THR A 101 6.12 11.42 -42.26
CA THR A 101 6.90 10.69 -43.29
C THR A 101 6.46 10.97 -44.73
N ASN A 102 5.21 11.41 -44.92
CA ASN A 102 4.63 11.73 -46.22
C ASN A 102 4.66 13.24 -46.53
N GLY A 103 5.33 14.05 -45.73
CA GLY A 103 5.42 15.52 -45.89
C GLY A 103 4.28 16.33 -45.28
N ASP A 104 3.14 15.71 -44.94
CA ASP A 104 2.01 16.38 -44.29
C ASP A 104 2.12 16.36 -42.76
N SER A 105 1.88 17.49 -42.09
CA SER A 105 1.78 17.53 -40.63
C SER A 105 0.51 16.82 -40.14
N PRO A 106 0.57 16.00 -39.07
CA PRO A 106 -0.60 15.33 -38.49
C PRO A 106 -1.73 16.27 -38.06
N LEU A 107 -1.39 17.49 -37.62
CA LEU A 107 -2.33 18.61 -37.47
C LEU A 107 -2.32 19.44 -38.76
N SER A 108 -3.50 19.72 -39.31
CA SER A 108 -3.65 20.58 -40.49
C SER A 108 -4.65 21.70 -40.23
N LYS A 109 -4.59 22.78 -41.04
CA LYS A 109 -5.58 23.87 -40.99
C LYS A 109 -7.03 23.36 -41.15
N LYS A 110 -7.23 22.30 -41.93
CA LYS A 110 -8.54 21.62 -42.05
C LYS A 110 -9.02 21.04 -40.72
N ILE A 111 -8.14 20.37 -39.96
CA ILE A 111 -8.49 19.80 -38.64
C ILE A 111 -8.82 20.92 -37.64
N ILE A 112 -8.06 22.01 -37.66
CA ILE A 112 -8.29 23.19 -36.81
C ILE A 112 -9.67 23.80 -37.11
N LYS A 113 -9.98 24.03 -38.39
CA LYS A 113 -11.29 24.53 -38.82
C LYS A 113 -12.43 23.61 -38.40
N GLU A 114 -12.33 22.30 -38.67
CA GLU A 114 -13.35 21.33 -38.28
C GLU A 114 -13.57 21.25 -36.76
N TYR A 115 -12.52 21.49 -35.97
CA TYR A 115 -12.60 21.57 -34.51
C TYR A 115 -13.39 22.79 -34.06
N TYR A 116 -13.06 23.98 -34.56
CA TYR A 116 -13.77 25.21 -34.20
C TYR A 116 -15.20 25.26 -34.75
N ASP A 117 -15.45 24.74 -35.95
CA ASP A 117 -16.81 24.61 -36.51
C ASP A 117 -17.71 23.77 -35.56
N ARG A 118 -17.16 22.73 -34.93
CA ARG A 118 -17.89 21.97 -33.90
C ARG A 118 -18.04 22.70 -32.59
N LEU A 119 -17.19 23.66 -32.26
CA LEU A 119 -17.38 24.48 -31.06
C LEU A 119 -18.42 25.59 -31.30
N LYS A 120 -18.59 26.04 -32.56
CA LYS A 120 -19.68 26.94 -32.97
C LYS A 120 -21.04 26.23 -32.96
N GLU A 121 -21.04 24.95 -33.29
CA GLU A 121 -22.23 24.10 -33.35
C GLU A 121 -22.04 22.76 -32.59
N PRO A 122 -21.81 22.77 -31.26
CA PRO A 122 -21.49 21.57 -30.47
C PRO A 122 -22.60 20.53 -30.51
N GLU A 123 -23.81 21.00 -30.75
CA GLU A 123 -25.03 20.26 -30.71
C GLU A 123 -25.14 19.21 -31.84
N LYS A 124 -24.33 19.35 -32.90
CA LYS A 124 -24.20 18.40 -34.02
C LYS A 124 -23.33 17.19 -33.67
N LYS A 125 -22.57 17.24 -32.57
CA LYS A 125 -21.74 16.12 -32.09
C LYS A 125 -22.58 14.98 -31.51
N TYR A 126 -23.70 15.33 -30.87
CA TYR A 126 -24.43 14.43 -29.98
C TYR A 126 -25.60 13.74 -30.68
N ASP A 127 -25.85 12.48 -30.28
CA ASP A 127 -27.08 11.78 -30.65
C ASP A 127 -28.31 12.38 -29.95
N LYS A 128 -29.52 11.87 -30.23
CA LYS A 128 -30.77 12.42 -29.65
C LYS A 128 -30.75 12.54 -28.12
N LYS A 129 -30.14 11.58 -27.40
CA LYS A 129 -30.10 11.58 -25.93
C LYS A 129 -29.03 12.51 -25.38
N GLY A 130 -27.82 12.49 -25.95
CA GLY A 130 -26.75 13.43 -25.58
C GLY A 130 -27.12 14.87 -25.95
N ARG A 131 -27.89 15.05 -27.01
CA ARG A 131 -28.39 16.35 -27.45
C ARG A 131 -29.32 17.00 -26.42
N LYS A 132 -30.22 16.22 -25.80
CA LYS A 132 -31.06 16.72 -24.69
C LYS A 132 -30.23 17.26 -23.53
N LEU A 133 -29.18 16.54 -23.11
CA LEU A 133 -28.25 17.00 -22.08
C LEU A 133 -27.56 18.30 -22.48
N TYR A 134 -27.15 18.41 -23.75
CA TYR A 134 -26.58 19.65 -24.28
C TYR A 134 -27.60 20.81 -24.26
N ASP A 135 -28.83 20.58 -24.72
CA ASP A 135 -29.87 21.62 -24.76
C ASP A 135 -30.20 22.15 -23.36
N MET A 136 -30.22 21.28 -22.34
CA MET A 136 -30.36 21.69 -20.93
C MET A 136 -29.25 22.66 -20.49
N VAL A 137 -28.00 22.38 -20.88
CA VAL A 137 -26.87 23.27 -20.58
C VAL A 137 -26.99 24.56 -21.36
N GLU A 138 -27.26 24.51 -22.68
CA GLU A 138 -27.41 25.71 -23.50
C GLU A 138 -28.52 26.63 -22.98
N ASN A 139 -29.63 26.08 -22.49
CA ASN A 139 -30.69 26.87 -21.86
C ASN A 139 -30.24 27.56 -20.56
N ALA A 140 -29.32 26.95 -19.81
CA ALA A 140 -28.81 27.49 -18.54
C ALA A 140 -27.68 28.52 -18.72
N ILE A 141 -26.75 28.28 -19.65
CA ILE A 141 -25.53 29.10 -19.80
C ILE A 141 -25.46 29.91 -21.10
N GLY A 142 -26.44 29.74 -21.99
CA GLY A 142 -26.50 30.39 -23.29
C GLY A 142 -25.71 29.67 -24.39
N LYS A 143 -25.78 30.23 -25.60
CA LYS A 143 -25.08 29.74 -26.80
C LYS A 143 -23.58 30.07 -26.78
N PRO A 144 -22.75 29.32 -27.51
CA PRO A 144 -21.35 29.68 -27.70
C PRO A 144 -21.18 31.06 -28.36
N GLU A 145 -20.18 31.82 -27.91
CA GLU A 145 -19.86 33.16 -28.44
C GLU A 145 -19.11 33.05 -29.78
N ARG A 146 -19.84 33.11 -30.89
CA ARG A 146 -19.29 32.88 -32.24
C ARG A 146 -18.13 33.81 -32.60
N ASP A 147 -18.24 35.09 -32.28
CA ASP A 147 -17.22 36.08 -32.60
C ASP A 147 -15.89 35.78 -31.89
N LYS A 148 -15.95 35.33 -30.63
CA LYS A 148 -14.76 34.89 -29.89
C LYS A 148 -14.17 33.62 -30.48
N ILE A 149 -15.02 32.65 -30.84
CA ILE A 149 -14.56 31.41 -31.48
C ILE A 149 -13.81 31.73 -32.78
N GLU A 150 -14.34 32.63 -33.60
CA GLU A 150 -13.71 33.06 -34.86
C GLU A 150 -12.38 33.77 -34.62
N LYS A 151 -12.34 34.70 -33.66
CA LYS A 151 -11.12 35.38 -33.25
C LYS A 151 -10.01 34.40 -32.85
N TYR A 152 -10.31 33.46 -31.95
CA TYR A 152 -9.30 32.51 -31.47
C TYR A 152 -8.92 31.46 -32.52
N GLN A 153 -9.87 31.08 -33.38
CA GLN A 153 -9.57 30.25 -34.54
C GLN A 153 -8.53 30.92 -35.45
N SER A 154 -8.77 32.18 -35.84
CA SER A 154 -7.85 32.94 -36.69
C SER A 154 -6.46 33.05 -36.05
N TRP A 155 -6.40 33.36 -34.76
CA TRP A 155 -5.14 33.43 -34.03
C TRP A 155 -4.38 32.09 -34.06
N ILE A 156 -5.06 30.97 -33.80
CA ILE A 156 -4.44 29.63 -33.85
C ILE A 156 -3.95 29.31 -35.25
N GLU A 157 -4.76 29.55 -36.29
CA GLU A 157 -4.38 29.23 -37.68
C GLU A 157 -3.16 30.02 -38.18
N GLU A 158 -2.96 31.23 -37.65
CA GLU A 158 -1.82 32.10 -37.94
C GLU A 158 -0.55 31.66 -37.21
N HIS A 159 -0.63 31.31 -35.92
CA HIS A 159 0.56 31.15 -35.06
C HIS A 159 0.96 29.70 -34.78
N ILE A 160 0.04 28.73 -34.82
CA ILE A 160 0.27 27.38 -34.24
C ILE A 160 1.46 26.62 -34.83
N PHE A 161 1.79 26.85 -36.11
CA PHE A 161 2.86 26.13 -36.81
C PHE A 161 4.24 26.77 -36.64
N THR A 162 4.33 28.00 -36.13
CA THR A 162 5.60 28.72 -35.91
C THR A 162 5.86 29.03 -34.44
N ILE A 163 4.84 28.97 -33.56
CA ILE A 163 4.93 29.34 -32.15
C ILE A 163 6.08 28.65 -31.39
N VAL A 164 6.42 27.40 -31.75
CA VAL A 164 7.53 26.66 -31.15
C VAL A 164 8.87 27.30 -31.51
N SER A 165 9.11 27.62 -32.79
CA SER A 165 10.35 28.26 -33.23
C SER A 165 10.43 29.73 -32.82
N ASP A 166 9.33 30.47 -32.96
CA ASP A 166 9.28 31.92 -32.72
C ASP A 166 9.57 32.26 -31.24
N ASN A 167 9.22 31.35 -30.33
CA ASN A 167 9.40 31.51 -28.89
C ASN A 167 10.48 30.59 -28.30
N GLN A 168 11.27 29.92 -29.14
CA GLN A 168 12.37 29.05 -28.71
C GLN A 168 11.94 27.99 -27.68
N LEU A 169 10.73 27.43 -27.85
CA LEU A 169 10.21 26.38 -26.98
C LEU A 169 11.00 25.09 -27.20
N LYS A 170 11.01 24.21 -26.19
CA LYS A 170 11.70 22.92 -26.30
C LYS A 170 11.10 22.10 -27.45
N ASP A 171 11.95 21.66 -28.37
CA ASP A 171 11.52 20.84 -29.50
C ASP A 171 11.44 19.35 -29.12
N ASP A 172 10.49 19.02 -28.25
CA ASP A 172 10.24 17.68 -27.74
C ASP A 172 8.90 17.10 -28.21
N LYS A 173 8.52 15.93 -27.68
CA LYS A 173 7.24 15.25 -28.00
C LYS A 173 6.10 15.64 -27.06
N ASN A 174 6.35 16.60 -26.15
CA ASN A 174 5.42 16.94 -25.09
C ASN A 174 4.28 17.82 -25.61
N TYR A 175 3.38 18.21 -24.71
CA TYR A 175 2.27 19.06 -25.06
C TYR A 175 2.72 20.50 -25.32
N LEU A 176 2.05 21.14 -26.28
CA LEU A 176 1.88 22.57 -26.36
C LEU A 176 0.43 22.86 -25.97
N LYS A 177 0.23 23.66 -24.92
CA LYS A 177 -1.07 24.07 -24.42
C LYS A 177 -1.17 25.59 -24.47
N ILE A 178 -2.06 26.09 -25.30
CA ILE A 178 -2.31 27.52 -25.47
C ILE A 178 -3.61 27.86 -24.75
N TYR A 179 -3.62 29.00 -24.06
CA TYR A 179 -4.74 29.54 -23.30
C TYR A 179 -4.97 30.99 -23.70
N PHE A 180 -6.23 31.39 -23.81
CA PHE A 180 -6.61 32.78 -24.03
C PHE A 180 -7.05 33.44 -22.72
N GLU A 181 -6.61 34.66 -22.50
CA GLU A 181 -6.96 35.44 -21.31
C GLU A 181 -8.44 35.83 -21.35
N GLU A 182 -9.21 35.17 -20.49
CA GLU A 182 -10.62 35.43 -20.30
C GLU A 182 -11.03 35.17 -18.84
N ASP A 183 -12.19 35.69 -18.45
CA ASP A 183 -12.77 35.41 -17.14
C ASP A 183 -12.92 33.89 -16.92
N ILE A 184 -12.54 33.42 -15.72
CA ILE A 184 -12.54 31.98 -15.42
C ILE A 184 -13.94 31.37 -15.46
N ASN A 185 -15.00 32.15 -15.22
CA ASN A 185 -16.36 31.64 -15.36
C ASN A 185 -16.71 31.35 -16.82
N SER A 186 -16.05 31.99 -17.79
CA SER A 186 -16.18 31.66 -19.21
C SER A 186 -15.61 30.26 -19.49
N TYR A 187 -14.44 29.93 -18.91
CA TYR A 187 -13.90 28.57 -18.95
C TYR A 187 -14.83 27.57 -18.27
N ARG A 188 -15.41 27.89 -17.10
CA ARG A 188 -16.35 27.01 -16.39
C ARG A 188 -17.61 26.73 -17.22
N LYS A 189 -18.17 27.74 -17.88
CA LYS A 189 -19.31 27.58 -18.79
C LYS A 189 -18.99 26.64 -19.95
N GLU A 190 -17.86 26.84 -20.62
CA GLU A 190 -17.51 25.97 -21.76
C GLU A 190 -17.06 24.57 -21.32
N ASN A 191 -16.43 24.45 -20.15
CA ASN A 191 -16.21 23.15 -19.52
C ASN A 191 -17.54 22.43 -19.27
N GLN A 192 -18.54 23.10 -18.68
CA GLN A 192 -19.86 22.51 -18.43
C GLN A 192 -20.54 22.07 -19.74
N ARG A 193 -20.44 22.88 -20.79
CA ARG A 193 -20.94 22.57 -22.15
C ARG A 193 -20.33 21.28 -22.70
N TYR A 194 -19.07 21.01 -22.38
CA TYR A 194 -18.40 19.78 -22.74
C TYR A 194 -18.72 18.62 -21.78
N ILE A 195 -18.58 18.80 -20.47
CA ILE A 195 -18.64 17.72 -19.48
C ILE A 195 -20.02 17.09 -19.45
N VAL A 196 -21.10 17.86 -19.30
CA VAL A 196 -22.45 17.34 -19.08
C VAL A 196 -22.91 16.35 -20.16
N PRO A 197 -22.90 16.68 -21.46
CA PRO A 197 -23.32 15.72 -22.49
C PRO A 197 -22.34 14.55 -22.67
N ASN A 198 -21.11 14.66 -22.17
CA ASN A 198 -20.07 13.63 -22.25
C ASN A 198 -19.85 12.88 -20.93
N ALA A 199 -20.56 13.17 -19.84
CA ALA A 199 -20.22 12.66 -18.51
C ALA A 199 -20.53 11.16 -18.36
N TYR A 200 -21.68 10.71 -18.84
CA TYR A 200 -22.09 9.30 -18.76
C TYR A 200 -21.26 8.36 -19.66
N ASN A 201 -21.26 7.06 -19.36
CA ASN A 201 -20.53 6.02 -20.09
C ASN A 201 -20.89 5.99 -21.58
N LYS A 202 -22.17 5.77 -21.88
CA LYS A 202 -22.76 5.93 -23.22
C LYS A 202 -24.18 6.46 -23.07
N THR A 203 -24.53 7.46 -23.89
CA THR A 203 -25.86 8.08 -23.96
C THR A 203 -26.99 7.08 -24.13
N LYS A 204 -26.75 5.96 -24.81
CA LYS A 204 -27.76 4.89 -25.01
C LYS A 204 -28.31 4.33 -23.69
N TYR A 205 -27.50 4.31 -22.64
CA TYR A 205 -27.86 3.81 -21.30
C TYR A 205 -28.64 4.84 -20.47
N ASN A 206 -28.77 6.07 -20.95
CA ASN A 206 -29.47 7.11 -20.21
C ASN A 206 -30.97 6.86 -20.21
N VAL A 207 -31.60 7.09 -19.06
CA VAL A 207 -33.04 6.95 -18.81
C VAL A 207 -33.57 8.27 -18.27
N GLU A 208 -34.75 8.66 -18.76
CA GLU A 208 -35.47 9.84 -18.26
C GLU A 208 -36.45 9.38 -17.16
N ILE A 209 -36.35 10.01 -15.99
CA ILE A 209 -37.23 9.76 -14.86
C ILE A 209 -37.69 11.13 -14.35
N GLY A 210 -38.95 11.50 -14.64
CA GLY A 210 -39.43 12.86 -14.47
C GLY A 210 -38.64 13.84 -15.36
N ASP A 211 -38.21 14.96 -14.77
CA ASP A 211 -37.43 15.99 -15.46
C ASP A 211 -35.91 15.77 -15.38
N GLN A 212 -35.46 14.63 -14.84
CA GLN A 212 -34.05 14.31 -14.65
C GLN A 212 -33.58 13.19 -15.59
N ILE A 213 -32.34 13.33 -16.04
CA ILE A 213 -31.64 12.29 -16.79
C ILE A 213 -30.77 11.50 -15.81
N PHE A 214 -30.96 10.19 -15.84
CA PHE A 214 -30.15 9.22 -15.12
C PHE A 214 -29.30 8.42 -16.10
N GLY A 215 -28.11 8.03 -15.68
CA GLY A 215 -27.22 7.22 -16.51
C GLY A 215 -26.13 6.56 -15.69
N LEU A 216 -25.26 5.83 -16.37
CA LEU A 216 -24.15 5.10 -15.77
C LEU A 216 -22.86 5.92 -15.84
N SER A 217 -22.14 6.12 -14.72
CA SER A 217 -20.80 6.72 -14.75
C SER A 217 -19.77 5.76 -15.37
N ASN A 218 -18.67 6.30 -15.89
CA ASN A 218 -17.51 5.50 -16.28
C ASN A 218 -16.66 5.06 -15.08
N ASP A 219 -16.76 5.74 -13.94
CA ASP A 219 -15.79 5.57 -12.85
C ASP A 219 -15.90 4.19 -12.22
N ASN A 220 -14.84 3.39 -12.35
CA ASN A 220 -14.70 2.03 -11.82
C ASN A 220 -15.79 1.01 -12.25
N MET A 221 -16.74 1.40 -13.10
CA MET A 221 -17.82 0.54 -13.59
C MET A 221 -18.37 1.02 -14.92
N GLY A 222 -17.70 0.67 -16.02
CA GLY A 222 -18.14 0.99 -17.38
C GLY A 222 -18.68 -0.23 -18.13
N LEU A 223 -19.77 -0.06 -18.88
CA LEU A 223 -20.28 -1.10 -19.78
C LEU A 223 -19.63 -1.02 -21.15
N ASN A 224 -19.42 -2.18 -21.77
CA ASN A 224 -18.88 -2.30 -23.12
C ASN A 224 -19.63 -3.39 -23.89
N ASP A 225 -20.08 -3.06 -25.09
CA ASP A 225 -20.83 -3.95 -25.98
C ASP A 225 -20.06 -5.22 -26.34
N LYS A 226 -18.73 -5.15 -26.32
CA LYS A 226 -17.84 -6.30 -26.53
C LYS A 226 -17.68 -7.19 -25.29
N LYS A 227 -18.19 -6.75 -24.13
CA LYS A 227 -18.11 -7.43 -22.83
C LYS A 227 -19.51 -7.58 -22.22
N PRO A 228 -20.40 -8.37 -22.84
CA PRO A 228 -21.80 -8.47 -22.40
C PRO A 228 -21.97 -9.15 -21.03
N TYR A 229 -20.93 -9.75 -20.45
CA TYR A 229 -20.95 -10.32 -19.09
C TYR A 229 -20.93 -9.26 -17.98
N LEU A 230 -20.67 -7.99 -18.31
CA LEU A 230 -20.75 -6.87 -17.37
C LEU A 230 -22.20 -6.41 -17.12
N ASP A 231 -23.12 -6.79 -18.00
CA ASP A 231 -24.54 -6.50 -17.87
C ASP A 231 -25.20 -7.47 -16.87
N ASN A 232 -26.12 -6.97 -16.04
CA ASN A 232 -26.95 -7.78 -15.16
C ASN A 232 -28.11 -8.44 -15.94
N LYS A 233 -27.80 -9.40 -16.82
CA LYS A 233 -28.78 -10.00 -17.75
C LYS A 233 -29.97 -10.70 -17.08
N THR A 234 -29.87 -11.05 -15.80
CA THR A 234 -30.95 -11.67 -15.03
C THR A 234 -31.94 -10.64 -14.43
N ARG A 235 -31.61 -9.35 -14.49
CA ARG A 235 -32.46 -8.26 -13.98
C ARG A 235 -33.24 -7.61 -15.12
N LYS A 236 -34.43 -7.06 -14.80
CA LYS A 236 -35.23 -6.25 -15.72
C LYS A 236 -34.48 -5.01 -16.21
N ASN A 237 -33.72 -4.37 -15.33
CA ASN A 237 -32.73 -3.36 -15.68
C ASN A 237 -31.35 -4.02 -15.67
N THR A 238 -30.73 -4.13 -16.84
CA THR A 238 -29.43 -4.76 -17.00
C THR A 238 -28.27 -3.87 -16.55
N LEU A 239 -28.52 -2.57 -16.30
CA LEU A 239 -27.50 -1.64 -15.82
C LEU A 239 -27.19 -1.89 -14.34
N PRO A 240 -25.91 -1.81 -13.93
CA PRO A 240 -25.50 -2.07 -12.55
C PRO A 240 -26.05 -1.03 -11.57
N TYR A 241 -25.97 0.25 -11.94
CA TYR A 241 -26.52 1.37 -11.19
C TYR A 241 -26.79 2.55 -12.13
N LEU A 242 -27.54 3.54 -11.63
CA LEU A 242 -27.90 4.76 -12.33
C LEU A 242 -27.79 5.93 -11.36
N ILE A 243 -27.20 7.04 -11.80
CA ILE A 243 -27.09 8.29 -11.03
C ILE A 243 -27.60 9.47 -11.83
N SER A 244 -28.12 10.48 -11.12
CA SER A 244 -28.57 11.73 -11.72
C SER A 244 -27.38 12.54 -12.28
N SER A 245 -27.66 13.53 -13.11
CA SER A 245 -26.61 14.38 -13.68
C SER A 245 -25.89 15.22 -12.62
N GLU A 246 -26.60 15.60 -11.55
CA GLU A 246 -26.02 16.30 -10.39
C GLU A 246 -25.07 15.39 -9.60
N GLU A 247 -25.50 14.16 -9.28
CA GLU A 247 -24.67 13.19 -8.57
C GLU A 247 -23.44 12.79 -9.39
N LEU A 248 -23.58 12.65 -10.71
CA LEU A 248 -22.46 12.40 -11.60
C LEU A 248 -21.43 13.54 -11.61
N ALA A 249 -21.89 14.80 -11.58
CA ALA A 249 -20.99 15.95 -11.52
C ALA A 249 -20.16 15.94 -10.23
N LEU A 250 -20.80 15.66 -9.09
CA LEU A 250 -20.12 15.51 -7.81
C LEU A 250 -19.15 14.31 -7.82
N GLN A 251 -19.58 13.19 -8.39
CA GLN A 251 -18.75 11.99 -8.51
C GLN A 251 -17.49 12.26 -9.34
N ASN A 252 -17.60 12.93 -10.49
CA ASN A 252 -16.43 13.30 -11.29
C ASN A 252 -15.43 14.16 -10.48
N LYS A 253 -15.92 15.12 -9.68
CA LYS A 253 -15.08 15.94 -8.81
C LYS A 253 -14.38 15.11 -7.73
N PHE A 254 -15.08 14.16 -7.13
CA PHE A 254 -14.48 13.23 -6.17
C PHE A 254 -13.40 12.35 -6.83
N PHE A 255 -13.66 11.81 -8.01
CA PHE A 255 -12.70 11.01 -8.76
C PHE A 255 -11.48 11.82 -9.21
N ASP A 256 -11.66 13.08 -9.59
CA ASP A 256 -10.57 14.01 -9.87
C ASP A 256 -9.69 14.24 -8.63
N TYR A 257 -10.32 14.50 -7.48
CA TYR A 257 -9.61 14.63 -6.20
C TYR A 257 -8.77 13.38 -5.90
N LEU A 258 -9.38 12.19 -5.96
CA LEU A 258 -8.69 10.93 -5.70
C LEU A 258 -7.57 10.67 -6.72
N TYR A 259 -7.79 11.01 -8.00
CA TYR A 259 -6.76 10.90 -9.04
C TYR A 259 -5.55 11.79 -8.77
N ASN A 260 -5.79 13.01 -8.27
CA ASN A 260 -4.73 13.89 -7.81
C ASN A 260 -3.96 13.24 -6.66
N GLN A 261 -4.64 12.73 -5.62
CA GLN A 261 -3.98 12.06 -4.48
C GLN A 261 -3.07 10.91 -4.93
N VAL A 262 -3.55 10.03 -5.82
CA VAL A 262 -2.73 8.90 -6.28
C VAL A 262 -1.54 9.34 -7.15
N CYS A 263 -1.65 10.48 -7.85
CA CYS A 263 -0.52 11.07 -8.56
C CYS A 263 0.55 11.61 -7.60
N LEU A 264 0.14 12.12 -6.44
CA LEU A 264 1.02 12.51 -5.33
C LEU A 264 1.61 11.30 -4.57
N GLY A 265 1.28 10.06 -4.96
CA GLY A 265 1.71 8.85 -4.26
C GLY A 265 0.92 8.53 -2.99
N LYS A 266 -0.22 9.20 -2.79
CA LYS A 266 -1.15 8.95 -1.68
C LYS A 266 -2.22 7.98 -2.15
N ASN A 267 -2.18 6.78 -1.60
CA ASN A 267 -3.00 5.67 -2.07
C ASN A 267 -4.02 5.18 -1.03
N ASN A 268 -3.91 5.65 0.20
CA ASN A 268 -4.79 5.31 1.31
C ASN A 268 -5.59 6.56 1.67
N ILE A 269 -6.92 6.52 1.51
CA ILE A 269 -7.80 7.66 1.74
C ILE A 269 -8.72 7.33 2.91
N TYR A 270 -8.72 8.19 3.90
CA TYR A 270 -9.59 8.15 5.07
C TYR A 270 -10.51 9.35 4.98
N LEU A 271 -11.81 9.14 5.03
CA LEU A 271 -12.78 10.22 4.96
C LEU A 271 -13.89 10.07 6.00
N SER A 272 -14.14 11.15 6.72
CA SER A 272 -15.23 11.25 7.68
C SER A 272 -15.81 12.66 7.67
N GLU A 273 -17.07 12.82 8.06
CA GLU A 273 -17.68 14.15 8.15
C GLU A 273 -17.00 15.03 9.20
N LYS A 274 -16.48 14.40 10.27
CA LYS A 274 -15.89 15.09 11.41
C LYS A 274 -14.44 15.51 11.16
N ASP A 275 -13.64 14.61 10.59
CA ASP A 275 -12.18 14.76 10.50
C ASP A 275 -11.74 15.15 9.07
N GLY A 276 -12.68 15.25 8.14
CA GLY A 276 -12.42 15.61 6.74
C GLY A 276 -11.83 14.45 5.95
N ILE A 277 -10.89 14.77 5.05
CA ILE A 277 -10.19 13.77 4.22
C ILE A 277 -8.70 13.78 4.56
N LEU A 278 -8.19 12.62 4.95
CA LEU A 278 -6.77 12.34 5.12
C LEU A 278 -6.31 11.38 4.02
N ALA A 279 -5.27 11.76 3.30
CA ALA A 279 -4.66 10.95 2.24
C ALA A 279 -3.20 10.64 2.59
N THR A 280 -2.85 9.36 2.69
CA THR A 280 -1.52 8.89 3.10
C THR A 280 -0.86 7.99 2.06
N ALA A 281 0.47 7.93 2.10
CA ALA A 281 1.25 7.00 1.28
C ALA A 281 1.04 5.53 1.68
N ASN A 282 1.62 4.61 0.92
CA ASN A 282 1.46 3.16 1.13
C ASN A 282 1.99 2.66 2.48
N ASP A 283 3.00 3.32 3.01
CA ASP A 283 3.71 2.99 4.24
C ASP A 283 3.33 3.90 5.41
N GLU A 284 2.48 4.91 5.19
CA GLU A 284 2.02 5.87 6.19
C GLU A 284 0.64 5.50 6.75
N THR A 285 0.55 5.48 8.08
CA THR A 285 -0.69 5.21 8.84
C THR A 285 -1.25 6.51 9.42
N PRO A 286 -2.56 6.59 9.76
CA PRO A 286 -3.11 7.78 10.41
C PRO A 286 -2.39 8.08 11.73
N GLY A 287 -2.04 9.34 11.98
CA GLY A 287 -1.37 9.76 13.21
C GLY A 287 -2.32 10.09 14.37
N SER A 288 -3.63 10.02 14.15
CA SER A 288 -4.67 10.31 15.14
C SER A 288 -5.80 9.27 15.06
N SER A 289 -6.65 9.24 16.09
CA SER A 289 -7.83 8.39 16.12
C SER A 289 -8.72 8.66 14.92
N PHE A 290 -9.28 7.64 14.29
CA PHE A 290 -10.12 7.82 13.11
C PHE A 290 -11.37 6.93 13.13
N ARG A 291 -12.50 7.48 12.67
CA ARG A 291 -13.75 6.75 12.42
C ARG A 291 -14.39 7.27 11.14
N GLY A 292 -14.74 6.37 10.22
CA GLY A 292 -15.29 6.76 8.94
C GLY A 292 -14.99 5.74 7.86
N TYR A 293 -14.87 6.21 6.62
CA TYR A 293 -14.64 5.36 5.47
C TYR A 293 -13.15 5.30 5.13
N TYR A 294 -12.71 4.14 4.66
CA TYR A 294 -11.39 3.91 4.10
C TYR A 294 -11.50 3.50 2.63
N LEU A 295 -10.64 4.05 1.78
CA LEU A 295 -10.49 3.66 0.39
C LEU A 295 -9.01 3.39 0.07
N ARG A 296 -8.77 2.28 -0.61
CA ARG A 296 -7.49 2.00 -1.26
C ARG A 296 -7.59 2.36 -2.73
N ILE A 297 -6.75 3.27 -3.19
CA ILE A 297 -6.73 3.72 -4.59
C ILE A 297 -5.42 3.38 -5.30
N ARG A 298 -5.50 3.18 -6.62
CA ARG A 298 -4.35 2.91 -7.49
C ARG A 298 -4.49 3.68 -8.80
N LYS A 299 -3.33 4.13 -9.31
CA LYS A 299 -3.22 4.71 -10.65
C LYS A 299 -3.15 3.59 -11.69
N GLY A 300 -4.23 3.41 -12.45
CA GLY A 300 -4.28 2.60 -13.66
C GLY A 300 -4.25 3.47 -14.92
N LYS A 301 -4.94 3.02 -15.99
CA LYS A 301 -5.31 3.91 -17.10
C LYS A 301 -6.26 5.02 -16.64
N GLU A 302 -7.14 4.65 -15.73
CA GLU A 302 -8.04 5.51 -14.97
C GLU A 302 -7.77 5.27 -13.47
N LEU A 303 -8.41 6.05 -12.60
CA LEU A 303 -8.34 5.77 -11.17
C LEU A 303 -9.04 4.45 -10.85
N GLU A 304 -8.41 3.61 -10.04
CA GLU A 304 -9.01 2.35 -9.58
C GLU A 304 -9.16 2.37 -8.05
N ILE A 305 -10.33 1.97 -7.54
CA ILE A 305 -10.57 1.70 -6.12
C ILE A 305 -10.44 0.19 -5.91
N HIS A 306 -9.44 -0.23 -5.14
CA HIS A 306 -9.08 -1.63 -4.92
C HIS A 306 -9.65 -2.22 -3.63
N ASP A 307 -9.91 -1.38 -2.64
CA ASP A 307 -10.46 -1.79 -1.35
C ASP A 307 -11.31 -0.68 -0.75
N PHE A 308 -12.30 -1.06 0.04
CA PHE A 308 -13.17 -0.17 0.81
C PHE A 308 -13.48 -0.80 2.15
N ASP A 309 -13.49 0.02 3.19
CA ASP A 309 -13.86 -0.42 4.53
C ASP A 309 -14.55 0.69 5.34
N ILE A 310 -15.23 0.29 6.40
CA ILE A 310 -15.78 1.19 7.42
C ILE A 310 -14.97 1.00 8.70
N ILE A 311 -14.19 2.01 9.05
CA ILE A 311 -13.39 2.04 10.28
C ILE A 311 -14.28 2.51 11.43
N THR A 312 -14.59 1.60 12.34
CA THR A 312 -15.41 1.87 13.53
C THR A 312 -14.62 2.49 14.69
N GLY A 313 -13.30 2.34 14.69
CA GLY A 313 -12.40 2.91 15.69
C GLY A 313 -10.95 2.51 15.44
N TYR A 314 -10.22 3.39 14.75
CA TYR A 314 -8.77 3.32 14.66
C TYR A 314 -8.15 4.15 15.78
N GLU A 315 -7.18 3.58 16.48
CA GLU A 315 -6.37 4.27 17.48
C GLU A 315 -4.88 4.04 17.18
N PRO A 316 -4.08 5.10 16.92
CA PRO A 316 -2.65 4.97 16.68
C PRO A 316 -1.89 4.67 17.97
N ASP A 317 -2.40 5.16 19.11
CA ASP A 317 -1.87 4.89 20.43
C ASP A 317 -2.42 3.56 20.94
N ILE A 318 -1.52 2.70 21.41
CA ILE A 318 -1.85 1.37 21.90
C ILE A 318 -1.50 1.27 23.38
N LYS A 319 -2.11 0.28 24.06
CA LYS A 319 -1.60 -0.14 25.36
C LYS A 319 -0.12 -0.51 25.20
N PRO A 320 0.78 -0.01 26.06
CA PRO A 320 2.21 -0.22 25.86
C PRO A 320 2.58 -1.70 25.74
N ILE A 321 3.33 -2.03 24.69
CA ILE A 321 3.99 -3.33 24.57
C ILE A 321 5.34 -3.22 25.27
N GLU A 322 5.53 -4.00 26.32
CA GLU A 322 6.83 -4.09 26.99
C GLU A 322 7.70 -5.09 26.25
N LEU A 323 8.64 -4.61 25.42
CA LEU A 323 9.64 -5.50 24.82
C LEU A 323 10.60 -5.98 25.91
N LYS A 324 10.54 -7.27 26.22
CA LYS A 324 11.39 -7.92 27.22
C LYS A 324 12.39 -8.86 26.55
N GLN A 325 13.57 -8.97 27.15
CA GLN A 325 14.56 -9.97 26.77
C GLN A 325 14.24 -11.28 27.51
N TYR A 326 13.43 -12.14 26.88
CA TYR A 326 13.10 -13.45 27.44
C TYR A 326 14.28 -14.42 27.35
N LEU A 327 15.06 -14.30 26.27
CA LEU A 327 16.30 -15.04 26.03
C LEU A 327 17.45 -14.03 25.81
N PRO A 328 18.64 -14.26 26.40
CA PRO A 328 19.79 -13.38 26.26
C PRO A 328 20.32 -13.37 24.82
N VAL A 329 20.63 -12.18 24.32
CA VAL A 329 21.30 -11.99 23.02
C VAL A 329 22.81 -11.99 23.27
N PRO A 330 23.62 -12.76 22.51
CA PRO A 330 25.06 -12.81 22.75
C PRO A 330 25.72 -11.43 22.58
N GLU A 331 26.53 -10.99 23.55
CA GLU A 331 27.12 -9.64 23.62
C GLU A 331 27.86 -9.18 22.35
N LYS A 332 28.46 -10.11 21.61
CA LYS A 332 29.18 -9.83 20.36
C LYS A 332 28.27 -9.68 19.13
N SER A 333 26.95 -9.80 19.32
CA SER A 333 25.97 -9.75 18.24
C SER A 333 25.22 -8.42 18.29
N THR A 334 25.52 -7.51 17.38
CA THR A 334 24.74 -6.28 17.20
C THR A 334 23.59 -6.53 16.24
N THR A 335 22.39 -6.75 16.78
CA THR A 335 21.17 -6.87 15.97
C THR A 335 20.46 -5.52 15.78
N GLY A 336 20.81 -4.53 16.60
CA GLY A 336 20.22 -3.19 16.57
C GLY A 336 18.81 -3.10 17.17
N LEU A 337 18.29 -4.19 17.74
CA LEU A 337 17.01 -4.19 18.44
C LEU A 337 17.17 -3.53 19.82
N VAL A 338 16.29 -2.56 20.11
CA VAL A 338 16.21 -1.90 21.41
C VAL A 338 15.01 -2.46 22.17
N TYR A 339 15.25 -2.91 23.40
CA TYR A 339 14.21 -3.47 24.29
C TYR A 339 13.58 -2.33 25.10
N GLU A 340 12.53 -1.73 24.54
CA GLU A 340 11.82 -0.60 25.12
C GLU A 340 10.30 -0.76 25.10
N LYS A 341 9.59 0.15 25.77
CA LYS A 341 8.12 0.19 25.74
C LYS A 341 7.64 0.83 24.45
N ILE A 342 6.87 0.09 23.65
CA ILE A 342 6.26 0.59 22.42
C ILE A 342 4.84 1.05 22.70
N LYS A 343 4.54 2.31 22.40
CA LYS A 343 3.22 2.94 22.67
C LYS A 343 2.41 3.25 21.41
N HIS A 344 3.03 3.18 20.24
CA HIS A 344 2.40 3.55 18.97
C HIS A 344 2.35 2.36 18.02
N LEU A 345 1.21 2.18 17.34
CA LEU A 345 0.97 1.10 16.40
C LEU A 345 1.94 1.15 15.20
N GLU A 346 2.35 2.34 14.78
CA GLU A 346 3.36 2.53 13.75
C GLU A 346 4.72 1.93 14.14
N ALA A 347 5.14 2.06 15.39
CA ALA A 347 6.37 1.45 15.86
C ALA A 347 6.26 -0.09 15.87
N VAL A 348 5.07 -0.65 16.16
CA VAL A 348 4.82 -2.10 16.03
C VAL A 348 4.89 -2.56 14.57
N LYS A 349 4.30 -1.82 13.63
CA LYS A 349 4.42 -2.05 12.18
C LYS A 349 5.88 -2.12 11.76
N ASN A 350 6.68 -1.15 12.17
CA ASN A 350 8.10 -1.06 11.83
C ASN A 350 8.92 -2.20 12.46
N LEU A 351 8.65 -2.54 13.73
CA LEU A 351 9.27 -3.65 14.43
C LEU A 351 9.00 -4.98 13.72
N ILE A 352 7.73 -5.30 13.43
CA ILE A 352 7.36 -6.54 12.76
C ILE A 352 7.99 -6.62 11.36
N ASN A 353 7.95 -5.51 10.61
CA ASN A 353 8.56 -5.44 9.29
C ASN A 353 10.07 -5.74 9.32
N ALA A 354 10.80 -5.17 10.27
CA ALA A 354 12.24 -5.35 10.41
C ALA A 354 12.61 -6.76 10.90
N VAL A 355 11.99 -7.20 12.01
CA VAL A 355 12.36 -8.42 12.74
C VAL A 355 11.92 -9.67 11.98
N PHE A 356 10.68 -9.70 11.48
CA PHE A 356 10.10 -10.90 10.85
C PHE A 356 10.26 -10.92 9.34
N PHE A 357 10.12 -9.77 8.67
CA PHE A 357 9.98 -9.72 7.21
C PHE A 357 11.15 -9.09 6.45
N LYS A 358 12.31 -8.90 7.07
CA LYS A 358 13.51 -8.35 6.39
C LYS A 358 13.25 -7.00 5.70
N LYS A 359 12.32 -6.19 6.25
CA LYS A 359 11.83 -4.91 5.70
C LYS A 359 11.00 -5.02 4.40
N PHE A 360 10.51 -6.22 4.05
CA PHE A 360 9.67 -6.44 2.86
C PHE A 360 8.16 -6.31 3.11
N LEU A 361 7.67 -6.32 4.35
CA LEU A 361 6.22 -6.28 4.62
C LEU A 361 5.60 -4.96 4.14
N THR A 362 6.13 -3.82 4.60
CA THR A 362 5.52 -2.50 4.35
C THR A 362 5.54 -2.10 2.88
N THR A 363 6.57 -2.53 2.14
CA THR A 363 6.71 -2.26 0.71
C THR A 363 5.92 -3.22 -0.17
N ASN A 364 5.34 -4.29 0.39
CA ASN A 364 4.69 -5.36 -0.38
C ASN A 364 3.30 -5.77 0.14
N PHE A 365 2.57 -4.87 0.82
CA PHE A 365 1.15 -5.09 1.14
C PHE A 365 0.30 -5.39 -0.10
N PHE A 366 0.56 -4.69 -1.21
CA PHE A 366 -0.24 -4.77 -2.44
C PHE A 366 0.54 -5.18 -3.70
N THR A 367 1.81 -5.55 -3.56
CA THR A 367 2.64 -5.98 -4.70
C THR A 367 2.23 -7.37 -5.16
N ASP A 368 2.12 -7.60 -6.47
CA ASP A 368 1.83 -8.93 -7.01
C ASP A 368 2.94 -9.91 -6.62
N ALA A 369 2.58 -11.16 -6.29
CA ALA A 369 3.53 -12.16 -5.76
C ALA A 369 4.75 -12.40 -6.68
N LYS A 370 4.57 -12.29 -8.00
CA LYS A 370 5.63 -12.42 -9.01
C LYS A 370 6.65 -11.27 -8.98
N ASP A 371 6.22 -10.09 -8.54
CA ASP A 371 7.04 -8.86 -8.55
C ASP A 371 7.80 -8.65 -7.24
N ILE A 372 7.51 -9.45 -6.20
CA ILE A 372 8.22 -9.42 -4.92
C ILE A 372 9.61 -10.06 -5.07
N ARG A 373 10.65 -9.22 -5.03
CA ARG A 373 12.08 -9.58 -5.12
C ARG A 373 12.67 -10.03 -3.78
N LEU A 374 12.09 -11.08 -3.20
CA LEU A 374 12.56 -11.69 -1.95
C LEU A 374 13.00 -13.13 -2.21
N ASN A 375 14.29 -13.41 -2.01
CA ASN A 375 14.90 -14.72 -2.29
C ASN A 375 14.59 -15.78 -1.23
N ASP A 376 14.22 -15.36 -0.03
CA ASP A 376 13.87 -16.29 1.06
C ASP A 376 12.43 -16.75 0.88
N THR A 377 12.27 -17.95 0.32
CA THR A 377 10.95 -18.53 -0.01
C THR A 377 10.03 -18.60 1.21
N LYS A 378 10.56 -18.96 2.39
CA LYS A 378 9.72 -19.12 3.58
C LYS A 378 9.21 -17.77 4.10
N VAL A 379 10.07 -16.75 4.09
CA VAL A 379 9.64 -15.38 4.44
C VAL A 379 8.65 -14.85 3.40
N LYS A 380 8.84 -15.16 2.11
CA LYS A 380 7.93 -14.74 1.04
C LYS A 380 6.55 -15.41 1.15
N GLU A 381 6.51 -16.72 1.42
CA GLU A 381 5.27 -17.47 1.68
C GLU A 381 4.51 -16.87 2.86
N GLU A 382 5.19 -16.68 4.00
CA GLU A 382 4.56 -16.09 5.18
C GLU A 382 4.06 -14.67 4.90
N LEU A 383 4.87 -13.81 4.26
CA LEU A 383 4.48 -12.46 3.88
C LEU A 383 3.17 -12.46 3.08
N LEU A 384 3.07 -13.29 2.05
CA LEU A 384 1.88 -13.37 1.21
C LEU A 384 0.66 -13.86 2.01
N ARG A 385 0.86 -14.79 2.93
CA ARG A 385 -0.19 -15.34 3.79
C ARG A 385 -0.75 -14.31 4.77
N CYS A 386 0.12 -13.49 5.39
CA CYS A 386 -0.26 -12.65 6.52
C CYS A 386 -0.47 -11.16 6.18
N ARG A 387 0.04 -10.66 5.05
CA ARG A 387 0.08 -9.21 4.76
C ARG A 387 -1.27 -8.51 4.82
N ALA A 388 -2.36 -9.18 4.45
CA ALA A 388 -3.71 -8.59 4.51
C ALA A 388 -4.14 -8.33 5.96
N GLY A 389 -3.90 -9.29 6.87
CA GLY A 389 -4.19 -9.11 8.29
C GLY A 389 -3.33 -8.03 8.94
N TYR A 390 -2.04 -7.98 8.60
CA TYR A 390 -1.18 -6.88 9.07
C TYR A 390 -1.61 -5.52 8.50
N PHE A 391 -2.03 -5.46 7.24
CA PHE A 391 -2.56 -4.24 6.65
C PHE A 391 -3.81 -3.75 7.41
N ASN A 392 -4.79 -4.62 7.60
CA ASN A 392 -6.00 -4.30 8.34
C ASN A 392 -5.70 -3.84 9.78
N TRP A 393 -4.74 -4.49 10.45
CA TRP A 393 -4.36 -4.06 11.79
C TRP A 393 -3.73 -2.66 11.79
N PHE A 394 -2.67 -2.45 11.01
CA PHE A 394 -1.90 -1.21 11.08
C PHE A 394 -2.61 0.01 10.49
N PHE A 395 -3.45 -0.18 9.47
CA PHE A 395 -4.11 0.91 8.73
C PHE A 395 -5.58 1.08 9.11
N LYS A 396 -6.24 0.03 9.61
CA LYS A 396 -7.69 0.07 9.94
C LYS A 396 -7.99 -0.25 11.41
N GLY A 397 -6.99 -0.66 12.20
CA GLY A 397 -7.14 -0.98 13.62
C GLY A 397 -7.63 -2.41 13.92
N GLU A 398 -7.85 -3.22 12.88
CA GLU A 398 -8.45 -4.56 13.04
C GLU A 398 -7.38 -5.63 13.30
N SER A 399 -7.20 -6.00 14.57
CA SER A 399 -6.17 -6.98 14.97
C SER A 399 -6.62 -8.45 14.96
N VAL A 400 -7.90 -8.74 14.68
CA VAL A 400 -8.50 -10.08 14.82
C VAL A 400 -7.76 -11.13 13.99
N ALA A 401 -7.50 -10.84 12.72
CA ALA A 401 -6.76 -11.73 11.84
C ALA A 401 -5.32 -11.96 12.34
N VAL A 402 -4.62 -10.91 12.77
CA VAL A 402 -3.25 -11.04 13.27
C VAL A 402 -3.21 -11.91 14.51
N ARG A 403 -4.14 -11.72 15.46
CA ARG A 403 -4.24 -12.54 16.68
C ARG A 403 -4.38 -14.03 16.38
N SER A 404 -5.07 -14.40 15.30
CA SER A 404 -5.28 -15.81 14.95
C SER A 404 -4.06 -16.49 14.33
N PHE A 405 -3.25 -15.77 13.53
CA PHE A 405 -2.09 -16.38 12.85
C PHE A 405 -0.73 -16.02 13.47
N PHE A 406 -0.62 -14.98 14.29
CA PHE A 406 0.69 -14.44 14.73
C PHE A 406 1.52 -15.49 15.46
N ALA A 407 0.88 -16.30 16.32
CA ALA A 407 1.55 -17.36 17.06
C ALA A 407 2.18 -18.41 16.11
N GLU A 408 1.49 -18.78 15.04
CA GLU A 408 2.02 -19.74 14.07
C GLU A 408 3.07 -19.10 13.14
N SER A 409 2.75 -17.93 12.58
CA SER A 409 3.58 -17.26 11.58
C SER A 409 4.95 -16.87 12.12
N SER A 410 5.00 -16.27 13.32
CA SER A 410 6.28 -15.89 13.93
C SER A 410 7.14 -17.12 14.24
N MET A 411 6.55 -18.25 14.65
CA MET A 411 7.27 -19.49 14.91
C MET A 411 7.87 -20.09 13.62
N VAL A 412 7.15 -20.04 12.50
CA VAL A 412 7.67 -20.45 11.18
C VAL A 412 8.90 -19.61 10.80
N LEU A 413 8.85 -18.30 11.05
CA LEU A 413 9.95 -17.38 10.73
C LEU A 413 11.17 -17.55 11.65
N ILE A 414 10.95 -17.85 12.93
CA ILE A 414 12.02 -18.20 13.89
C ILE A 414 12.74 -19.48 13.43
N LYS A 415 11.97 -20.54 13.12
CA LYS A 415 12.53 -21.79 12.57
C LYS A 415 13.34 -21.54 11.30
N ASN A 416 12.84 -20.68 10.40
CA ASN A 416 13.58 -20.32 9.20
C ASN A 416 14.89 -19.57 9.50
N SER A 417 14.92 -18.68 10.48
CA SER A 417 16.16 -18.00 10.91
C SER A 417 17.18 -18.98 11.49
N ILE A 418 16.73 -19.95 12.31
CA ILE A 418 17.57 -21.05 12.83
C ILE A 418 18.17 -21.86 11.68
N LEU A 419 17.36 -22.26 10.71
CA LEU A 419 17.80 -23.04 9.55
C LEU A 419 18.77 -22.28 8.65
N ASN A 420 18.70 -20.95 8.62
CA ASN A 420 19.65 -20.10 7.92
C ASN A 420 20.82 -19.64 8.81
N ARG A 421 20.96 -20.16 10.03
CA ARG A 421 22.04 -19.85 10.99
C ARG A 421 22.10 -18.42 11.48
N HIS A 422 20.99 -17.70 11.36
CA HIS A 422 20.87 -16.35 11.90
C HIS A 422 20.40 -16.44 13.36
N ILE A 423 21.21 -17.07 14.23
CA ILE A 423 20.82 -17.34 15.63
C ILE A 423 20.52 -16.06 16.42
N PRO A 424 21.35 -14.99 16.37
CA PRO A 424 21.00 -13.74 17.07
C PRO A 424 19.65 -13.17 16.61
N LYS A 425 19.35 -13.26 15.31
CA LYS A 425 18.06 -12.84 14.76
C LYS A 425 16.91 -13.73 15.22
N ALA A 426 17.12 -15.05 15.34
CA ALA A 426 16.11 -15.96 15.84
C ALA A 426 15.76 -15.68 17.31
N ILE A 427 16.76 -15.30 18.12
CA ILE A 427 16.57 -14.85 19.52
C ILE A 427 15.73 -13.57 19.55
N ASP A 428 16.08 -12.55 18.76
CA ASP A 428 15.28 -11.31 18.68
C ASP A 428 13.83 -11.58 18.23
N GLN A 429 13.66 -12.44 17.21
CA GLN A 429 12.33 -12.84 16.75
C GLN A 429 11.53 -13.54 17.87
N PHE A 430 12.18 -14.38 18.67
CA PHE A 430 11.56 -15.05 19.81
C PHE A 430 11.15 -14.04 20.90
N ASN A 431 12.05 -13.13 21.29
CA ASN A 431 11.77 -12.14 22.32
C ASN A 431 10.64 -11.17 21.91
N VAL A 432 10.65 -10.72 20.66
CA VAL A 432 9.59 -9.86 20.10
C VAL A 432 8.26 -10.63 20.01
N ARG A 433 8.30 -11.90 19.61
CA ARG A 433 7.12 -12.76 19.57
C ARG A 433 6.44 -12.81 20.94
N GLU A 434 7.17 -13.18 21.99
CA GLU A 434 6.59 -13.36 23.33
C GLU A 434 6.03 -12.03 23.87
N SER A 435 6.73 -10.92 23.61
CA SER A 435 6.23 -9.57 23.97
C SER A 435 4.89 -9.24 23.29
N ILE A 436 4.74 -9.57 22.00
CA ILE A 436 3.50 -9.29 21.24
C ILE A 436 2.37 -10.26 21.64
N LEU A 437 2.67 -11.53 21.93
CA LEU A 437 1.66 -12.47 22.42
C LEU A 437 1.10 -12.05 23.77
N ASN A 438 1.96 -11.64 24.70
CA ASN A 438 1.54 -11.10 26.00
C ASN A 438 0.68 -9.85 25.84
N TYR A 439 1.01 -8.97 24.89
CA TYR A 439 0.16 -7.83 24.54
C TYR A 439 -1.24 -8.25 24.05
N PHE A 440 -1.32 -9.28 23.20
CA PHE A 440 -2.62 -9.76 22.72
C PHE A 440 -3.47 -10.39 23.83
N GLU A 441 -2.86 -11.07 24.80
CA GLU A 441 -3.57 -11.71 25.91
C GLU A 441 -3.98 -10.75 27.03
N GLY A 442 -3.47 -9.51 27.01
CA GLY A 442 -3.93 -8.44 27.89
C GLY A 442 -3.08 -8.23 29.15
N GLY A 443 -1.88 -8.82 29.26
CA GLY A 443 -0.98 -8.63 30.40
C GLY A 443 -0.20 -9.91 30.75
N GLU A 444 0.65 -9.82 31.79
CA GLU A 444 1.58 -10.88 32.20
C GLU A 444 0.87 -12.23 32.39
N ARG A 445 1.24 -13.21 31.57
CA ARG A 445 1.08 -14.61 31.93
C ARG A 445 1.86 -14.84 33.23
N MET A 446 1.18 -15.26 34.29
CA MET A 446 1.80 -15.86 35.47
C MET A 446 2.30 -17.28 35.13
N GLU A 447 3.22 -17.40 34.17
CA GLU A 447 3.90 -18.64 33.82
C GLU A 447 5.37 -18.54 34.26
N GLN A 448 5.93 -19.69 34.64
CA GLN A 448 7.34 -19.83 34.92
C GLN A 448 8.16 -19.25 33.75
N THR A 449 9.00 -18.26 34.04
CA THR A 449 9.79 -17.60 33.01
C THR A 449 10.85 -18.55 32.44
N TYR A 450 11.30 -18.30 31.21
CA TYR A 450 12.40 -19.06 30.59
C TYR A 450 13.67 -19.04 31.45
N GLU A 451 13.98 -17.90 32.07
CA GLU A 451 15.11 -17.75 32.99
C GLU A 451 14.95 -18.65 34.23
N GLN A 452 13.76 -18.73 34.82
CA GLN A 452 13.50 -19.65 35.94
C GLN A 452 13.66 -21.12 35.53
N ILE A 453 13.25 -21.51 34.32
CA ILE A 453 13.49 -22.87 33.81
C ILE A 453 15.00 -23.11 33.63
N PHE A 454 15.72 -22.13 33.08
CA PHE A 454 17.16 -22.20 32.89
C PHE A 454 17.90 -22.37 34.23
N GLU A 455 17.61 -21.51 35.21
CA GLU A 455 18.24 -21.54 36.54
C GLU A 455 18.00 -22.88 37.23
N ARG A 456 16.74 -23.36 37.27
CA ARG A 456 16.41 -24.67 37.86
C ARG A 456 17.15 -25.81 37.18
N LEU A 457 17.16 -25.85 35.84
CA LEU A 457 17.91 -26.89 35.12
C LEU A 457 19.41 -26.78 35.37
N SER A 458 19.97 -25.57 35.51
CA SER A 458 21.38 -25.37 35.84
C SER A 458 21.71 -25.91 37.23
N GLU A 459 20.89 -25.63 38.24
CA GLU A 459 21.04 -26.17 39.59
C GLU A 459 20.99 -27.71 39.56
N MET A 460 20.01 -28.30 38.88
CA MET A 460 19.83 -29.75 38.78
C MET A 460 21.01 -30.46 38.13
N ILE A 461 21.61 -29.93 37.06
CA ILE A 461 22.76 -30.57 36.40
C ILE A 461 24.07 -30.41 37.18
N ASN A 462 24.15 -29.40 38.06
CA ASN A 462 25.32 -29.14 38.89
C ASN A 462 25.22 -29.81 40.27
N SER A 463 24.03 -30.20 40.73
CA SER A 463 23.77 -30.89 42.00
C SER A 463 24.35 -32.30 42.05
N ASP A 464 24.80 -32.73 43.23
CA ASP A 464 25.26 -34.10 43.49
C ASP A 464 24.12 -35.05 43.85
N THR A 465 22.90 -34.53 43.99
CA THR A 465 21.68 -35.32 44.24
C THR A 465 20.92 -35.60 42.94
N ARG A 466 20.22 -36.73 42.90
CA ARG A 466 19.40 -37.11 41.73
C ARG A 466 18.17 -36.23 41.66
N SER A 467 18.12 -35.35 40.66
CA SER A 467 16.97 -34.51 40.33
C SER A 467 16.13 -35.10 39.20
N THR A 468 14.88 -34.66 39.07
CA THR A 468 13.95 -35.05 38.00
C THR A 468 13.29 -33.81 37.41
N ILE A 469 12.97 -33.84 36.12
CA ILE A 469 12.19 -32.78 35.47
C ILE A 469 10.79 -32.76 36.07
N GLU A 470 10.29 -31.55 36.31
CA GLU A 470 9.06 -31.31 37.09
C GLU A 470 7.82 -31.25 36.19
N ASP A 471 7.98 -30.80 34.95
CA ASP A 471 6.88 -30.57 34.00
C ASP A 471 7.31 -30.67 32.53
N ASP A 472 6.31 -30.68 31.65
CA ASP A 472 6.50 -30.78 30.19
C ASP A 472 7.25 -29.58 29.61
N ALA A 473 7.11 -28.37 30.19
CA ALA A 473 7.78 -27.18 29.70
C ALA A 473 9.29 -27.30 29.88
N MET A 474 9.72 -27.66 31.10
CA MET A 474 11.10 -27.96 31.44
C MET A 474 11.64 -29.16 30.64
N TYR A 475 10.82 -30.17 30.37
CA TYR A 475 11.18 -31.29 29.49
C TYR A 475 11.57 -30.83 28.08
N TYR A 476 10.70 -30.06 27.42
CA TYR A 476 10.97 -29.61 26.05
C TYR A 476 12.12 -28.59 26.02
N TYR A 477 12.26 -27.74 27.05
CA TYR A 477 13.40 -26.85 27.21
C TYR A 477 14.72 -27.61 27.32
N ALA A 478 14.79 -28.61 28.19
CA ALA A 478 15.96 -29.48 28.35
C ALA A 478 16.31 -30.20 27.04
N ALA A 479 15.31 -30.67 26.29
CA ALA A 479 15.51 -31.28 24.98
C ALA A 479 16.16 -30.31 23.97
N GLY A 480 15.76 -29.03 24.00
CA GLY A 480 16.37 -27.96 23.21
C GLY A 480 17.84 -27.72 23.56
N GLN A 481 18.15 -27.66 24.87
CA GLN A 481 19.50 -27.51 25.40
C GLN A 481 20.42 -28.68 25.04
N ILE A 482 19.90 -29.92 25.12
CA ILE A 482 20.60 -31.12 24.66
C ILE A 482 20.91 -31.03 23.17
N ALA A 483 19.91 -30.68 22.34
CA ALA A 483 20.09 -30.54 20.90
C ALA A 483 21.15 -29.49 20.56
N GLN A 484 21.08 -28.33 21.22
CA GLN A 484 22.02 -27.24 21.03
C GLN A 484 23.46 -27.68 21.34
N PHE A 485 23.67 -28.29 22.51
CA PHE A 485 24.98 -28.79 22.92
C PHE A 485 25.51 -29.82 21.94
N LEU A 486 24.74 -30.86 21.61
CA LEU A 486 25.19 -31.92 20.70
C LEU A 486 25.53 -31.39 19.31
N LEU A 487 24.74 -30.47 18.78
CA LEU A 487 25.01 -29.88 17.47
C LEU A 487 26.23 -28.96 17.48
N SER A 488 26.57 -28.34 18.62
CA SER A 488 27.77 -27.52 18.77
C SER A 488 29.07 -28.33 18.71
N LEU A 489 29.01 -29.65 18.96
CA LEU A 489 30.16 -30.56 18.85
C LEU A 489 30.55 -30.87 17.40
N ASN A 490 29.78 -30.40 16.42
CA ASN A 490 30.07 -30.64 15.01
C ASN A 490 31.30 -29.83 14.55
N GLN A 491 32.41 -30.53 14.30
CA GLN A 491 33.69 -29.94 13.84
C GLN A 491 33.80 -29.79 12.32
N SER A 492 32.73 -30.06 11.56
CA SER A 492 32.75 -29.90 10.10
C SER A 492 33.03 -28.44 9.70
N SER A 493 33.94 -28.23 8.75
CA SER A 493 34.25 -26.91 8.19
C SER A 493 33.07 -26.29 7.42
N LYS A 494 32.09 -27.09 7.00
CA LYS A 494 30.80 -26.67 6.42
C LYS A 494 29.68 -27.48 7.06
N PRO A 495 29.33 -27.21 8.33
CA PRO A 495 28.27 -27.98 8.97
C PRO A 495 26.97 -27.75 8.17
N THR A 496 26.17 -28.80 7.96
CA THR A 496 24.95 -28.67 7.16
C THR A 496 23.86 -27.98 7.98
N PRO A 497 23.22 -26.89 7.50
CA PRO A 497 22.13 -26.24 8.23
C PRO A 497 20.93 -27.16 8.49
N ALA A 498 20.76 -28.21 7.68
CA ALA A 498 19.72 -29.22 7.85
C ALA A 498 19.86 -30.13 9.09
N LEU A 499 20.95 -30.07 9.85
CA LEU A 499 21.13 -30.96 11.01
C LEU A 499 20.16 -30.69 12.15
N VAL A 500 19.68 -29.45 12.28
CA VAL A 500 18.69 -29.07 13.30
C VAL A 500 17.25 -29.39 12.87
N ASN A 501 16.99 -29.60 11.57
CA ASN A 501 15.64 -29.84 11.03
C ASN A 501 14.87 -30.95 11.77
N PRO A 502 15.46 -32.13 12.03
CA PRO A 502 14.73 -33.21 12.72
C PRO A 502 14.32 -32.84 14.15
N VAL A 503 15.06 -31.95 14.81
CA VAL A 503 14.77 -31.48 16.18
C VAL A 503 13.59 -30.52 16.16
N ILE A 504 13.71 -29.39 15.44
CA ILE A 504 12.70 -28.32 15.47
C ILE A 504 11.38 -28.68 14.79
N ASN A 505 11.34 -29.79 14.04
CA ASN A 505 10.14 -30.32 13.39
C ASN A 505 9.59 -31.60 14.03
N ALA A 506 10.17 -32.05 15.15
CA ALA A 506 9.66 -33.21 15.88
C ALA A 506 8.24 -32.93 16.38
N ARG A 507 7.28 -33.79 16.03
CA ARG A 507 5.86 -33.58 16.34
C ARG A 507 5.43 -34.21 17.66
N THR A 508 6.18 -35.20 18.14
CA THR A 508 5.91 -35.91 19.40
C THR A 508 7.17 -36.07 20.24
N ALA A 509 6.98 -36.30 21.53
CA ALA A 509 8.06 -36.59 22.47
C ALA A 509 8.91 -37.79 22.04
N GLN A 510 8.29 -38.87 21.53
CA GLN A 510 9.01 -40.07 21.06
C GLN A 510 9.88 -39.76 19.85
N GLN A 511 9.38 -38.98 18.89
CA GLN A 511 10.18 -38.56 17.73
C GLN A 511 11.39 -37.75 18.18
N LEU A 512 11.20 -36.84 19.13
CA LEU A 512 12.27 -36.01 19.68
C LEU A 512 13.34 -36.86 20.38
N GLN A 513 12.94 -37.83 21.21
CA GLN A 513 13.87 -38.77 21.86
C GLN A 513 14.73 -39.52 20.83
N VAL A 514 14.11 -40.10 19.80
CA VAL A 514 14.83 -40.82 18.73
C VAL A 514 15.82 -39.90 18.00
N VAL A 515 15.43 -38.66 17.73
CA VAL A 515 16.31 -37.67 17.08
C VAL A 515 17.50 -37.33 17.98
N LEU A 516 17.28 -37.04 19.26
CA LEU A 516 18.34 -36.70 20.20
C LEU A 516 19.27 -37.88 20.46
N GLU A 517 18.76 -39.11 20.53
CA GLU A 517 19.58 -40.33 20.64
C GLU A 517 20.52 -40.50 19.45
N ARG A 518 20.02 -40.25 18.22
CA ARG A 518 20.86 -40.28 17.02
C ARG A 518 21.94 -39.20 17.06
N LEU A 519 21.60 -37.98 17.50
CA LEU A 519 22.60 -36.91 17.67
C LEU A 519 23.64 -37.28 18.73
N TYR A 520 23.22 -37.86 19.85
CA TYR A 520 24.12 -38.29 20.91
C TYR A 520 25.10 -39.35 20.40
N LYS A 521 24.60 -40.43 19.78
CA LYS A 521 25.43 -41.47 19.17
C LYS A 521 26.41 -40.93 18.14
N LYS A 522 26.00 -39.88 17.40
CA LYS A 522 26.84 -39.25 16.38
C LYS A 522 27.96 -38.41 16.96
N TYR A 523 27.74 -37.71 18.08
CA TYR A 523 28.68 -36.70 18.60
C TYR A 523 29.30 -37.04 19.96
N ASN A 524 28.94 -38.17 20.57
CA ASN A 524 29.42 -38.58 21.90
C ASN A 524 30.96 -38.62 22.02
N TYR A 525 31.67 -38.95 20.94
CA TYR A 525 33.14 -39.00 20.90
C TYR A 525 33.81 -37.65 21.21
N ALA A 526 33.09 -36.54 21.07
CA ALA A 526 33.62 -35.17 21.24
C ALA A 526 33.16 -34.50 22.55
N ILE A 527 32.44 -35.20 23.43
CA ILE A 527 31.89 -34.62 24.66
C ILE A 527 33.01 -34.29 25.66
N LYS A 528 33.13 -33.01 26.03
CA LYS A 528 34.11 -32.51 27.01
C LYS A 528 33.57 -32.41 28.45
N TYR A 529 32.24 -32.33 28.61
CA TYR A 529 31.58 -32.15 29.91
C TYR A 529 30.60 -33.30 30.20
N PRO A 530 31.09 -34.55 30.31
CA PRO A 530 30.25 -35.74 30.33
C PRO A 530 29.26 -35.75 31.50
N GLN A 531 29.67 -35.33 32.70
CA GLN A 531 28.79 -35.35 33.87
C GLN A 531 27.54 -34.48 33.69
N ARG A 532 27.70 -33.23 33.25
CA ARG A 532 26.59 -32.28 33.10
C ARG A 532 25.62 -32.72 32.01
N ILE A 533 26.13 -33.09 30.82
CA ILE A 533 25.28 -33.57 29.74
C ILE A 533 24.62 -34.91 30.09
N SER A 534 25.32 -35.83 30.76
CA SER A 534 24.73 -37.10 31.18
C SER A 534 23.61 -36.91 32.20
N ARG A 535 23.75 -35.98 33.16
CA ARG A 535 22.69 -35.65 34.11
C ARG A 535 21.47 -35.07 33.38
N LEU A 536 21.66 -34.06 32.52
CA LEU A 536 20.58 -33.47 31.73
C LEU A 536 19.87 -34.50 30.84
N TYR A 537 20.65 -35.34 30.15
CA TYR A 537 20.13 -36.37 29.26
C TYR A 537 19.38 -37.47 30.03
N ALA A 538 19.88 -37.87 31.20
CA ALA A 538 19.19 -38.83 32.06
C ALA A 538 17.85 -38.29 32.57
N MET A 539 17.82 -37.04 33.03
CA MET A 539 16.57 -36.38 33.45
C MET A 539 15.56 -36.31 32.31
N PHE A 540 16.01 -35.93 31.10
CA PHE A 540 15.18 -35.94 29.90
C PHE A 540 14.61 -37.33 29.59
N LEU A 541 15.39 -38.40 29.68
CA LEU A 541 14.90 -39.76 29.39
C LEU A 541 13.92 -40.31 30.43
N LEU A 542 14.01 -39.84 31.68
CA LEU A 542 13.19 -40.34 32.79
C LEU A 542 11.81 -39.67 32.85
N HIS A 543 11.65 -38.48 32.27
CA HIS A 543 10.36 -37.79 32.23
C HIS A 543 9.50 -38.31 31.07
N ILE A 544 8.21 -38.51 31.34
CA ILE A 544 7.23 -38.93 30.33
C ILE A 544 6.26 -37.76 30.16
N PRO A 545 6.30 -37.04 29.03
CA PRO A 545 5.42 -35.91 28.83
C PRO A 545 3.94 -36.30 28.83
N GLU A 546 3.12 -35.49 29.49
CA GLU A 546 1.66 -35.66 29.50
C GLU A 546 1.08 -35.33 28.11
N ASN A 547 1.62 -34.31 27.45
CA ASN A 547 1.19 -33.89 26.12
C ASN A 547 1.81 -34.76 25.02
N LYS A 548 0.94 -35.29 24.14
CA LYS A 548 1.38 -36.07 22.96
C LYS A 548 2.07 -35.21 21.90
N LYS A 549 1.76 -33.92 21.83
CA LYS A 549 2.35 -32.97 20.89
C LYS A 549 3.54 -32.27 21.52
N THR A 550 4.61 -32.15 20.74
CA THR A 550 5.78 -31.37 21.15
C THR A 550 5.41 -29.91 21.39
N ASP A 551 5.79 -29.39 22.57
CA ASP A 551 5.82 -27.95 22.79
C ASP A 551 6.99 -27.34 22.00
N SER A 552 6.67 -26.81 20.81
CA SER A 552 7.66 -26.17 19.94
C SER A 552 8.23 -24.89 20.54
N GLN A 553 7.48 -24.18 21.39
CA GLN A 553 7.90 -22.92 21.99
C GLN A 553 9.00 -23.18 23.02
N MET A 554 8.77 -24.10 23.96
CA MET A 554 9.77 -24.48 24.96
C MET A 554 11.00 -25.16 24.34
N LEU A 555 10.80 -26.03 23.34
CA LEU A 555 11.90 -26.66 22.61
C LEU A 555 12.81 -25.64 21.92
N ILE A 556 12.23 -24.64 21.25
CA ILE A 556 13.00 -23.61 20.56
C ILE A 556 13.64 -22.64 21.55
N ALA A 557 12.96 -22.30 22.65
CA ALA A 557 13.53 -21.48 23.71
C ALA A 557 14.82 -22.11 24.25
N GLY A 558 14.77 -23.39 24.65
CA GLY A 558 15.94 -24.11 25.13
C GLY A 558 17.04 -24.29 24.06
N TYR A 559 16.69 -24.35 22.78
CA TYR A 559 17.70 -24.41 21.71
C TYR A 559 18.40 -23.07 21.45
N LEU A 560 17.68 -21.96 21.61
CA LEU A 560 18.17 -20.60 21.32
C LEU A 560 18.90 -19.96 22.50
N ASP A 561 18.57 -20.35 23.73
CA ASP A 561 19.17 -19.80 24.94
C ASP A 561 20.67 -20.15 25.08
N ARG A 562 21.37 -19.53 26.03
CA ARG A 562 22.74 -19.88 26.40
C ARG A 562 22.83 -21.35 26.82
N SER A 563 23.97 -21.99 26.55
CA SER A 563 24.12 -23.43 26.79
C SER A 563 24.36 -23.73 28.26
N LEU A 564 23.46 -24.49 28.87
CA LEU A 564 23.59 -25.01 30.23
C LEU A 564 24.91 -25.77 30.43
N VAL A 565 25.33 -26.57 29.44
CA VAL A 565 26.51 -27.46 29.58
C VAL A 565 27.83 -26.68 29.58
N TYR A 566 27.90 -25.54 28.90
CA TYR A 566 29.12 -24.72 28.78
C TYR A 566 29.27 -23.66 29.87
N GLU A 567 28.27 -23.49 30.73
CA GLU A 567 28.31 -22.52 31.82
C GLU A 567 29.51 -22.80 32.75
N LYS A 568 30.31 -21.79 33.07
CA LYS A 568 31.41 -21.96 34.03
C LYS A 568 30.80 -22.00 35.44
N LYS A 569 31.29 -22.91 36.31
CA LYS A 569 31.01 -22.80 37.74
C LYS A 569 31.45 -21.40 38.18
N ASN A 570 30.52 -20.58 38.68
CA ASN A 570 30.91 -19.46 39.51
C ASN A 570 31.66 -20.07 40.69
N LYS A 571 32.98 -19.86 40.77
CA LYS A 571 33.71 -20.10 42.00
C LYS A 571 33.07 -19.18 43.03
N ASN A 572 32.48 -19.75 44.07
CA ASN A 572 32.10 -18.98 45.24
C ASN A 572 33.33 -18.15 45.67
N GLU A 573 33.16 -16.83 45.70
CA GLU A 573 34.04 -15.95 46.46
C GLU A 573 33.94 -16.39 47.93
N GLY A 574 34.95 -17.13 48.41
CA GLY A 574 34.88 -17.74 49.74
C GLY A 574 35.95 -18.76 50.08
N GLU A 575 36.93 -19.02 49.22
CA GLU A 575 38.18 -19.68 49.64
C GLU A 575 39.23 -18.60 49.79
N ALA A 576 39.33 -18.10 51.03
CA ALA A 576 40.45 -17.33 51.50
C ALA A 576 41.74 -18.11 51.22
N GLU A 577 42.73 -17.37 50.71
CA GLU A 577 44.14 -17.77 50.74
C GLU A 577 44.47 -18.38 52.10
N ASN A 578 44.92 -19.64 52.09
CA ASN A 578 45.85 -20.15 53.08
C ASN A 578 46.64 -21.31 52.45
N GLU A 579 47.93 -21.01 52.29
CA GLU A 579 49.11 -21.85 52.01
C GLU A 579 49.31 -22.42 50.59
#